data_AF-A0A096B4I3-F1
#
_entry.id   AF-A0A096B4I3-F1
#
_cell.length_a   1.000
_cell.length_b   1.000
_cell.length_c   1.000
_cell.angle_alpha   90.00
_cell.angle_beta   90.00
_cell.angle_gamma   90.00
#
_symmetry.space_group_name_H-M   'P 1'
#
loop_
_entity.id
_entity.type
_entity.pdbx_description
1 polymer ?
#
loop_
_entity_poly.entity_id
_entity_poly.type
_entity_poly.pdbx_seq_one_letter_code
_entity_poly.pdbx_strand_id
1 'polypeptide(L)'
;MKLEFEYGQGLLGAELPDSTDIFIPGETVADPPCLPQDWDSLYAATLASIRNPIGMPPLKELAGPGKSVVIVIPDIVKGGNQPTSHRKVAIRACLDELYAAGVEQKDVLLLFSNGLHPRATVAEMQTILGPELFGEFLPHRPDSPRHDSEDYDHLVDLGYTAQGDHVIMNKYVYDADVAVLIGHT
;
A
#
# COMPACT_ATOMS: atom_id res chain seq x y z
N MET A 1 12.17 -10.02 37.97
CA MET A 1 12.77 -9.98 36.61
C MET A 1 12.54 -8.62 35.95
N LYS A 2 13.51 -8.11 35.17
CA LYS A 2 13.39 -6.84 34.43
C LYS A 2 12.97 -7.08 32.97
N LEU A 3 11.89 -6.45 32.51
CA LEU A 3 11.44 -6.45 31.12
C LEU A 3 11.46 -5.04 30.53
N GLU A 4 11.61 -4.95 29.21
CA GLU A 4 11.58 -3.69 28.46
C GLU A 4 10.37 -3.68 27.51
N PHE A 5 9.66 -2.56 27.47
CA PHE A 5 8.45 -2.37 26.67
C PHE A 5 8.63 -1.18 25.72
N GLU A 6 8.13 -1.28 24.49
CA GLU A 6 8.09 -0.15 23.57
C GLU A 6 7.31 1.03 24.18
N TYR A 7 7.95 2.19 24.26
CA TYR A 7 7.35 3.41 24.79
C TYR A 7 7.86 4.64 24.04
N GLY A 8 7.00 5.22 23.19
CA GLY A 8 7.36 6.33 22.31
C GLY A 8 8.42 5.92 21.30
N GLN A 9 9.59 6.54 21.35
CA GLN A 9 10.75 6.22 20.50
C GLN A 9 11.81 5.36 21.20
N GLY A 10 11.51 4.85 22.39
CA GLY A 10 12.46 4.07 23.18
C GLY A 10 11.80 2.93 23.92
N LEU A 11 12.45 2.50 24.99
CA LEU A 11 11.99 1.41 25.84
C LEU A 11 11.76 1.91 27.27
N LEU A 12 10.69 1.41 27.88
CA LEU A 12 10.41 1.58 29.30
C LEU A 12 10.65 0.26 30.02
N GLY A 13 11.55 0.27 31.00
CA GLY A 13 11.82 -0.90 31.83
C GLY A 13 10.78 -1.05 32.96
N ALA A 14 10.35 -2.27 33.24
CA ALA A 14 9.58 -2.61 34.43
C ALA A 14 10.15 -3.84 35.15
N GLU A 15 10.13 -3.80 36.47
CA GLU A 15 10.45 -4.95 37.33
C GLU A 15 9.16 -5.74 37.60
N LEU A 16 9.10 -6.98 37.14
CA LEU A 16 7.98 -7.88 37.34
C LEU A 16 8.36 -9.04 38.29
N PRO A 17 7.39 -9.64 39.00
CA PRO A 17 7.64 -10.80 39.84
C PRO A 17 8.24 -11.96 39.03
N ASP A 18 9.04 -12.82 39.68
CA ASP A 18 9.65 -13.97 39.00
C ASP A 18 8.65 -15.06 38.59
N SER A 19 7.40 -14.95 39.05
CA SER A 19 6.27 -15.78 38.61
C SER A 19 5.62 -15.30 37.31
N THR A 20 6.24 -14.38 36.57
CA THR A 20 5.68 -13.81 35.34
C THR A 20 5.89 -14.75 34.16
N ASP A 21 4.81 -15.09 33.47
CA ASP A 21 4.87 -15.79 32.19
C ASP A 21 5.16 -14.80 31.05
N ILE A 22 6.16 -15.11 30.23
CA ILE A 22 6.54 -14.29 29.07
C ILE A 22 6.08 -15.01 27.81
N PHE A 23 5.29 -14.30 27.00
CA PHE A 23 4.92 -14.71 25.66
C PHE A 23 5.41 -13.65 24.67
N ILE A 24 6.34 -14.03 23.81
CA ILE A 24 6.86 -13.17 22.74
C ILE A 24 6.36 -13.75 21.41
N PRO A 25 5.42 -13.07 20.71
CA PRO A 25 5.02 -13.47 19.36
C PRO A 25 6.24 -13.62 18.44
N GLY A 26 6.28 -14.67 17.62
CA GLY A 26 7.41 -14.98 16.74
C GLY A 26 8.57 -15.72 17.40
N GLU A 27 8.69 -15.71 18.74
CA GLU A 27 9.71 -16.45 19.48
C GLU A 27 9.13 -17.62 20.28
N THR A 28 8.14 -17.36 21.14
CA THR A 28 7.45 -18.40 21.94
C THR A 28 6.62 -19.31 21.04
N VAL A 29 6.00 -18.73 20.02
CA VAL A 29 5.39 -19.44 18.89
C VAL A 29 6.05 -18.88 17.64
N ALA A 30 6.86 -19.71 16.99
CA ALA A 30 7.62 -19.32 15.82
C ALA A 30 6.68 -18.92 14.68
N ASP A 31 6.92 -17.74 14.10
CA ASP A 31 6.28 -17.35 12.85
C ASP A 31 6.76 -18.27 11.71
N PRO A 32 5.94 -18.44 10.65
CA PRO A 32 6.41 -19.07 9.44
C PRO A 32 7.68 -18.38 8.92
N PRO A 33 8.61 -19.12 8.29
CA PRO A 33 9.80 -18.53 7.71
C PRO A 33 9.44 -17.40 6.75
N CYS A 34 10.01 -16.22 6.96
CA CYS A 34 9.86 -15.11 6.03
C CYS A 34 10.82 -15.25 4.85
N LEU A 35 10.50 -14.58 3.75
CA LEU A 35 11.44 -14.45 2.63
C LEU A 35 12.68 -13.68 3.08
N PRO A 36 13.83 -13.86 2.41
CA PRO A 36 14.96 -12.96 2.57
C PRO A 36 14.51 -11.50 2.38
N GLN A 37 14.90 -10.63 3.32
CA GLN A 37 14.43 -9.24 3.38
C GLN A 37 15.24 -8.30 2.46
N ASP A 38 15.82 -8.84 1.39
CA ASP A 38 16.48 -8.09 0.32
C ASP A 38 15.52 -7.79 -0.83
N TRP A 39 15.87 -6.78 -1.63
CA TRP A 39 15.03 -6.29 -2.71
C TRP A 39 14.73 -7.38 -3.75
N ASP A 40 15.73 -8.11 -4.20
CA ASP A 40 15.61 -9.07 -5.30
C ASP A 40 14.66 -10.22 -4.94
N SER A 41 14.80 -10.75 -3.72
CA SER A 41 13.96 -11.84 -3.22
C SER A 41 12.50 -11.39 -3.07
N LEU A 42 12.27 -10.22 -2.47
CA LEU A 42 10.93 -9.69 -2.26
C LEU A 42 10.26 -9.28 -3.57
N TYR A 43 10.99 -8.62 -4.46
CA TYR A 43 10.50 -8.24 -5.78
C TYR A 43 10.13 -9.47 -6.62
N ALA A 44 11.03 -10.46 -6.70
CA ALA A 44 10.78 -11.68 -7.48
C ALA A 44 9.53 -12.44 -6.97
N ALA A 45 9.38 -12.58 -5.65
CA ALA A 45 8.22 -13.23 -5.06
C ALA A 45 6.92 -12.43 -5.30
N THR A 46 6.98 -11.10 -5.18
CA THR A 46 5.83 -10.21 -5.43
C THR A 46 5.41 -10.28 -6.89
N LEU A 47 6.36 -10.20 -7.83
CA LEU A 47 6.10 -10.29 -9.25
C LEU A 47 5.53 -11.66 -9.64
N ALA A 48 6.04 -12.75 -9.05
CA ALA A 48 5.50 -14.09 -9.26
C ALA A 48 4.05 -14.19 -8.79
N SER A 49 3.70 -13.56 -7.67
CA SER A 49 2.31 -13.49 -7.18
C SER A 49 1.39 -12.72 -8.15
N ILE A 50 1.82 -11.54 -8.64
CA ILE A 50 1.07 -10.73 -9.61
C ILE A 50 0.79 -11.49 -10.92
N ARG A 51 1.74 -12.33 -11.35
CA ARG A 51 1.60 -13.16 -12.57
C ARG A 51 0.77 -14.43 -12.37
N ASN A 52 0.53 -14.84 -11.13
CA ASN A 52 -0.25 -16.04 -10.78
C ASN A 52 -1.37 -15.67 -9.79
N PRO A 53 -2.30 -14.80 -10.18
CA PRO A 53 -3.37 -14.34 -9.30
C PRO A 53 -4.35 -15.45 -8.94
N ILE A 54 -5.05 -15.27 -7.82
CA ILE A 54 -6.11 -16.18 -7.37
C ILE A 54 -7.45 -15.66 -7.89
N GLY A 55 -8.14 -16.47 -8.71
CA GLY A 55 -9.54 -16.22 -9.09
C GLY A 55 -9.78 -15.12 -10.13
N MET A 56 -8.74 -14.61 -10.80
CA MET A 56 -8.85 -13.60 -11.86
C MET A 56 -7.71 -13.74 -12.88
N PRO A 57 -7.79 -13.10 -14.07
CA PRO A 57 -6.66 -13.01 -15.00
C PRO A 57 -5.48 -12.20 -14.44
N PRO A 58 -4.24 -12.44 -14.89
CA PRO A 58 -3.07 -11.67 -14.48
C PRO A 58 -3.15 -10.21 -14.92
N LEU A 59 -2.45 -9.33 -14.19
CA LEU A 59 -2.48 -7.87 -14.42
C LEU A 59 -2.18 -7.49 -15.88
N LYS A 60 -1.25 -8.20 -16.51
CA LYS A 60 -0.86 -8.00 -17.92
C LYS A 60 -2.01 -8.23 -18.92
N GLU A 61 -2.99 -9.06 -18.59
CA GLU A 61 -4.18 -9.30 -19.42
C GLU A 61 -5.30 -8.29 -19.15
N LEU A 62 -5.32 -7.71 -17.95
CA LEU A 62 -6.30 -6.70 -17.55
C LEU A 62 -5.93 -5.29 -18.03
N ALA A 63 -4.64 -5.01 -18.18
CA ALA A 63 -4.10 -3.75 -18.65
C ALA A 63 -3.79 -3.74 -20.16
N GLY A 64 -3.43 -2.58 -20.71
CA GLY A 64 -3.10 -2.42 -22.14
C GLY A 64 -2.97 -0.96 -22.56
N PRO A 65 -2.56 -0.68 -23.82
CA PRO A 65 -2.40 0.69 -24.31
C PRO A 65 -3.70 1.49 -24.20
N GLY A 66 -3.61 2.70 -23.64
CA GLY A 66 -4.74 3.62 -23.46
C GLY A 66 -5.70 3.29 -22.32
N LYS A 67 -5.48 2.20 -21.57
CA LYS A 67 -6.24 1.91 -20.34
C LYS A 67 -5.75 2.77 -19.18
N SER A 68 -6.69 3.35 -18.46
CA SER A 68 -6.45 4.09 -17.22
C SER A 68 -6.23 3.12 -16.06
N VAL A 69 -5.20 3.39 -15.26
CA VAL A 69 -4.84 2.55 -14.11
C VAL A 69 -4.74 3.39 -12.85
N VAL A 70 -5.38 2.95 -11.77
CA VAL A 70 -5.20 3.53 -10.44
C VAL A 70 -4.54 2.51 -9.52
N ILE A 71 -3.40 2.89 -8.94
CA ILE A 71 -2.77 2.14 -7.85
C ILE A 71 -3.07 2.88 -6.54
N VAL A 72 -3.88 2.25 -5.70
CA VAL A 72 -4.28 2.76 -4.39
C VAL A 72 -3.23 2.38 -3.36
N ILE A 73 -2.68 3.39 -2.68
CA ILE A 73 -1.53 3.28 -1.79
C ILE A 73 -1.97 3.66 -0.37
N PRO A 74 -1.75 2.78 0.64
CA PRO A 74 -2.05 3.13 2.03
C PRO A 74 -1.20 4.31 2.50
N ASP A 75 -1.79 5.16 3.33
CA ASP A 75 -1.16 6.36 3.91
C ASP A 75 -0.06 6.03 4.95
N ILE A 76 0.56 7.08 5.53
CA ILE A 76 1.76 6.91 6.34
C ILE A 76 1.52 6.16 7.65
N VAL A 77 0.31 6.20 8.20
CA VAL A 77 0.02 5.57 9.51
C VAL A 77 0.15 4.05 9.47
N LYS A 78 0.15 3.47 8.27
CA LYS A 78 0.38 2.05 8.05
C LYS A 78 1.84 1.59 8.24
N GLY A 79 2.77 2.50 8.51
CA GLY A 79 4.19 2.16 8.59
C GLY A 79 4.73 1.64 7.26
N GLY A 80 5.90 0.99 7.23
CA GLY A 80 6.45 0.46 5.98
C GLY A 80 7.13 1.52 5.10
N ASN A 81 8.14 2.20 5.66
CA ASN A 81 8.91 3.25 4.98
C ASN A 81 10.36 2.84 4.66
N GLN A 82 10.77 1.65 5.08
CA GLN A 82 12.07 1.05 4.75
C GLN A 82 12.26 0.90 3.22
N PRO A 83 13.50 0.76 2.73
CA PRO A 83 13.77 0.59 1.30
C PRO A 83 13.00 -0.55 0.64
N THR A 84 12.83 -1.68 1.35
CA THR A 84 12.15 -2.89 0.89
C THR A 84 10.68 -2.97 1.33
N SER A 85 10.03 -1.82 1.58
CA SER A 85 8.65 -1.85 2.06
C SER A 85 7.69 -2.42 1.01
N HIS A 86 6.64 -3.09 1.49
CA HIS A 86 5.62 -3.71 0.64
C HIS A 86 5.07 -2.74 -0.41
N ARG A 87 4.86 -1.47 -0.06
CA ARG A 87 4.43 -0.43 -1.02
C ARG A 87 5.44 -0.25 -2.15
N LYS A 88 6.72 -0.04 -1.85
CA LYS A 88 7.75 0.23 -2.87
C LYS A 88 7.93 -0.97 -3.80
N VAL A 89 8.03 -2.17 -3.21
CA VAL A 89 8.22 -3.42 -3.96
C VAL A 89 6.99 -3.72 -4.83
N ALA A 90 5.78 -3.66 -4.26
CA ALA A 90 4.55 -3.97 -4.99
C ALA A 90 4.22 -2.93 -6.07
N ILE A 91 4.38 -1.62 -5.79
CA ILE A 91 4.19 -0.58 -6.81
C ILE A 91 5.15 -0.83 -7.97
N ARG A 92 6.44 -1.05 -7.71
CA ARG A 92 7.41 -1.29 -8.79
C ARG A 92 7.05 -2.54 -9.59
N ALA A 93 6.75 -3.67 -8.95
CA ALA A 93 6.37 -4.90 -9.63
C ALA A 93 5.08 -4.76 -10.46
N CYS A 94 4.09 -4.02 -9.96
CA CYS A 94 2.88 -3.70 -10.72
C CYS A 94 3.20 -2.82 -11.95
N LEU A 95 3.98 -1.75 -11.77
CA LEU A 95 4.36 -0.85 -12.86
C LEU A 95 5.10 -1.58 -13.97
N ASP A 96 6.02 -2.49 -13.63
CA ASP A 96 6.78 -3.25 -14.62
C ASP A 96 5.85 -4.13 -15.49
N GLU A 97 4.84 -4.77 -14.89
CA GLU A 97 3.83 -5.54 -15.64
C GLU A 97 2.92 -4.65 -16.48
N LEU A 98 2.51 -3.49 -15.95
CA LEU A 98 1.66 -2.51 -16.65
C LEU A 98 2.38 -1.93 -17.87
N TYR A 99 3.65 -1.53 -17.72
CA TYR A 99 4.47 -1.02 -18.81
C TYR A 99 4.76 -2.11 -19.85
N ALA A 100 5.00 -3.35 -19.41
CA ALA A 100 5.13 -4.49 -20.32
C ALA A 100 3.82 -4.84 -21.07
N ALA A 101 2.66 -4.44 -20.54
CA ALA A 101 1.37 -4.52 -21.21
C ALA A 101 1.12 -3.32 -22.16
N GLY A 102 1.99 -2.31 -22.16
CA GLY A 102 1.89 -1.12 -23.00
C GLY A 102 1.10 0.03 -22.39
N VAL A 103 0.81 0.01 -21.09
CA VAL A 103 0.28 1.18 -20.38
C VAL A 103 1.34 2.27 -20.35
N GLU A 104 0.97 3.50 -20.70
CA GLU A 104 1.88 4.63 -20.60
C GLU A 104 1.85 5.19 -19.17
N GLN A 105 2.99 5.69 -18.68
CA GLN A 105 3.08 6.31 -17.35
C GLN A 105 2.01 7.39 -17.10
N LYS A 106 1.65 8.16 -18.14
CA LYS A 106 0.65 9.22 -18.04
C LYS A 106 -0.75 8.70 -17.65
N ASP A 107 -1.04 7.44 -17.96
CA ASP A 107 -2.31 6.76 -17.74
C ASP A 107 -2.37 6.06 -16.37
N VAL A 108 -1.27 6.09 -15.61
CA VAL A 108 -1.19 5.56 -14.25
C VAL A 108 -1.34 6.70 -13.24
N LEU A 109 -2.25 6.51 -12.28
CA LEU A 109 -2.42 7.37 -11.11
C LEU A 109 -2.03 6.60 -9.84
N LEU A 110 -1.09 7.17 -9.08
CA LEU A 110 -0.80 6.74 -7.71
C LEU A 110 -1.71 7.51 -6.75
N LEU A 111 -2.71 6.84 -6.19
CA LEU A 111 -3.72 7.44 -5.32
C LEU A 111 -3.44 7.08 -3.85
N PHE A 112 -3.04 8.07 -3.05
CA PHE A 112 -2.88 7.87 -1.61
C PHE A 112 -4.27 7.77 -0.96
N SER A 113 -4.52 6.65 -0.27
CA SER A 113 -5.76 6.35 0.43
C SER A 113 -5.58 6.57 1.93
N ASN A 114 -5.89 7.79 2.36
CA ASN A 114 -5.88 8.22 3.76
C ASN A 114 -7.20 7.96 4.49
N GLY A 115 -8.25 7.47 3.81
CA GLY A 115 -9.58 7.34 4.42
C GLY A 115 -10.04 8.67 5.02
N LEU A 116 -10.33 8.68 6.32
CA LEU A 116 -10.70 9.89 7.08
C LEU A 116 -9.50 10.64 7.68
N HIS A 117 -8.27 10.17 7.46
CA HIS A 117 -7.07 10.87 7.93
C HIS A 117 -6.78 12.10 7.06
N PRO A 118 -6.00 13.07 7.58
CA PRO A 118 -5.52 14.18 6.79
C PRO A 118 -4.83 13.72 5.49
N ARG A 119 -4.98 14.54 4.44
CA ARG A 119 -4.30 14.34 3.17
C ARG A 119 -2.78 14.22 3.37
N ALA A 120 -2.17 13.18 2.81
CA ALA A 120 -0.72 12.97 2.89
C ALA A 120 0.03 14.21 2.37
N THR A 121 1.03 14.66 3.12
CA THR A 121 1.94 15.74 2.73
C THR A 121 2.97 15.26 1.71
N VAL A 122 3.59 16.18 0.97
CA VAL A 122 4.63 15.84 -0.02
C VAL A 122 5.81 15.10 0.62
N ALA A 123 6.20 15.48 1.83
CA ALA A 123 7.28 14.82 2.57
C ALA A 123 6.92 13.37 2.94
N GLU A 124 5.66 13.12 3.32
CA GLU A 124 5.16 11.78 3.61
C GLU A 124 5.09 10.94 2.33
N MET A 125 4.60 11.51 1.22
CA MET A 125 4.60 10.84 -0.09
C MET A 125 6.00 10.42 -0.52
N GLN A 126 6.98 11.30 -0.37
CA GLN A 126 8.38 11.00 -0.71
C GLN A 126 8.93 9.86 0.14
N THR A 127 8.55 9.80 1.41
CA THR A 127 8.96 8.72 2.32
C THR A 127 8.30 7.38 1.95
N ILE A 128 6.99 7.41 1.65
CA ILE A 128 6.18 6.25 1.26
C ILE A 128 6.71 5.64 -0.05
N LEU A 129 6.90 6.47 -1.07
CA LEU A 129 7.32 6.04 -2.41
C LEU A 129 8.83 5.79 -2.50
N GLY A 130 9.64 6.50 -1.71
CA GLY A 130 11.07 6.54 -1.91
C GLY A 130 11.47 7.39 -3.13
N PRO A 131 12.78 7.65 -3.31
CA PRO A 131 13.26 8.63 -4.28
C PRO A 131 12.93 8.26 -5.74
N GLU A 132 12.95 6.97 -6.08
CA GLU A 132 12.72 6.52 -7.47
C GLU A 132 11.27 6.68 -7.89
N LEU A 133 10.32 6.05 -7.17
CA LEU A 133 8.89 6.15 -7.48
C LEU A 133 8.37 7.57 -7.30
N PHE A 134 8.85 8.29 -6.29
CA PHE A 134 8.53 9.70 -6.14
C PHE A 134 9.02 10.47 -7.37
N GLY A 135 10.31 10.33 -7.73
CA GLY A 135 10.93 11.01 -8.87
C GLY A 135 10.25 10.72 -10.21
N GLU A 136 9.76 9.50 -10.39
CA GLU A 136 9.02 9.08 -11.58
C GLU A 136 7.67 9.81 -11.67
N PHE A 137 6.86 9.86 -10.59
CA PHE A 137 5.47 10.30 -10.66
C PHE A 137 5.18 11.74 -10.21
N LEU A 138 5.84 12.24 -9.16
CA LEU A 138 5.37 13.41 -8.41
C LEU A 138 6.10 14.75 -8.64
N PRO A 139 7.38 14.83 -9.04
CA PRO A 139 8.02 16.10 -9.38
C PRO A 139 7.25 16.92 -10.43
N HIS A 140 6.48 16.23 -11.28
CA HIS A 140 5.69 16.83 -12.34
C HIS A 140 4.19 16.91 -12.01
N ARG A 141 3.77 16.42 -10.83
CA ARG A 141 2.37 16.34 -10.39
C ARG A 141 2.24 16.64 -8.87
N PRO A 142 2.65 17.83 -8.39
CA PRO A 142 2.53 18.18 -6.97
C PRO A 142 1.06 18.18 -6.48
N ASP A 143 0.12 18.40 -7.39
CA ASP A 143 -1.32 18.33 -7.15
C ASP A 143 -1.92 16.94 -7.47
N SER A 144 -1.09 15.89 -7.52
CA SER A 144 -1.58 14.52 -7.76
C SER A 144 -2.73 14.21 -6.79
N PRO A 145 -3.87 13.74 -7.29
CA PRO A 145 -5.05 13.58 -6.47
C PRO A 145 -4.76 12.60 -5.32
N ARG A 146 -5.17 13.01 -4.13
CA ARG A 146 -5.20 12.21 -2.91
C ARG A 146 -6.66 11.94 -2.60
N HIS A 147 -6.94 10.86 -1.87
CA HIS A 147 -8.29 10.67 -1.40
C HIS A 147 -8.70 11.80 -0.43
N ASP A 148 -9.89 12.33 -0.62
CA ASP A 148 -10.56 13.20 0.33
C ASP A 148 -12.02 12.76 0.43
N SER A 149 -12.43 12.36 1.64
CA SER A 149 -13.78 11.91 1.93
C SER A 149 -14.81 13.05 1.98
N GLU A 150 -14.36 14.31 2.00
CA GLU A 150 -15.22 15.50 2.01
C GLU A 150 -15.33 16.17 0.62
N ASP A 151 -14.58 15.69 -0.38
CA ASP A 151 -14.59 16.20 -1.74
C ASP A 151 -15.66 15.49 -2.60
N TYR A 152 -16.92 15.86 -2.39
CA TYR A 152 -18.05 15.24 -3.09
C TYR A 152 -18.02 15.37 -4.63
N ASP A 153 -17.27 16.32 -5.19
CA ASP A 153 -17.09 16.45 -6.64
C ASP A 153 -16.26 15.29 -7.23
N HIS A 154 -15.43 14.66 -6.40
CA HIS A 154 -14.59 13.51 -6.76
C HIS A 154 -15.00 12.22 -6.04
N LEU A 155 -16.24 12.17 -5.54
CA LEU A 155 -16.87 10.98 -5.02
C LEU A 155 -18.03 10.54 -5.92
N VAL A 156 -18.34 9.25 -5.88
CA VAL A 156 -19.51 8.68 -6.55
C VAL A 156 -20.35 7.91 -5.52
N ASP A 157 -21.64 8.21 -5.51
CA ASP A 157 -22.63 7.50 -4.70
C ASP A 157 -23.07 6.23 -5.44
N LEU A 158 -22.81 5.06 -4.84
CA LEU A 158 -23.16 3.75 -5.38
C LEU A 158 -24.44 3.18 -4.75
N GLY A 159 -25.14 3.96 -3.93
CA GLY A 159 -26.33 3.56 -3.20
C GLY A 159 -25.99 2.74 -1.96
N TYR A 160 -26.87 1.80 -1.59
CA TYR A 160 -26.79 1.10 -0.31
C TYR A 160 -26.55 -0.40 -0.50
N THR A 161 -25.78 -1.01 0.40
CA THR A 161 -25.61 -2.47 0.46
C THR A 161 -26.93 -3.15 0.84
N ALA A 162 -27.01 -4.47 0.70
CA ALA A 162 -28.16 -5.25 1.14
C ALA A 162 -28.42 -5.13 2.66
N GLN A 163 -27.40 -4.79 3.45
CA GLN A 163 -27.49 -4.54 4.89
C GLN A 163 -27.88 -3.10 5.23
N GLY A 164 -27.95 -2.20 4.24
CA GLY A 164 -28.32 -0.80 4.41
C GLY A 164 -27.14 0.15 4.64
N ASP A 165 -25.90 -0.28 4.38
CA ASP A 165 -24.72 0.60 4.48
C ASP A 165 -24.62 1.47 3.23
N HIS A 166 -24.45 2.78 3.40
CA HIS A 166 -24.25 3.71 2.28
C HIS A 166 -22.85 3.54 1.70
N VAL A 167 -22.75 3.36 0.37
CA VAL A 167 -21.50 3.13 -0.33
C VAL A 167 -21.17 4.35 -1.18
N ILE A 168 -20.17 5.10 -0.74
CA ILE A 168 -19.60 6.22 -1.49
C ILE A 168 -18.14 5.88 -1.79
N MET A 169 -17.73 5.99 -3.05
CA MET A 169 -16.40 5.60 -3.51
C MET A 169 -15.66 6.77 -4.16
N ASN A 170 -14.34 6.74 -4.13
CA ASN A 170 -13.52 7.69 -4.86
C ASN A 170 -13.70 7.51 -6.38
N LYS A 171 -14.04 8.61 -7.06
CA LYS A 171 -14.39 8.59 -8.49
C LYS A 171 -13.23 8.13 -9.38
N TYR A 172 -11.99 8.47 -9.05
CA TYR A 172 -10.82 8.02 -9.81
C TYR A 172 -10.69 6.49 -9.80
N VAL A 173 -10.97 5.85 -8.66
CA VAL A 173 -10.96 4.38 -8.55
C VAL A 173 -12.12 3.77 -9.32
N TYR A 174 -13.31 4.35 -9.21
CA TYR A 174 -14.51 3.84 -9.85
C TYR A 174 -14.46 3.93 -11.39
N ASP A 175 -13.91 5.03 -11.93
CA ASP A 175 -13.84 5.28 -13.37
C ASP A 175 -12.66 4.56 -14.06
N ALA A 176 -11.69 4.01 -13.30
CA ALA A 176 -10.49 3.41 -13.87
C ALA A 176 -10.77 2.07 -14.56
N ASP A 177 -10.09 1.81 -15.67
CA ASP A 177 -10.16 0.51 -16.35
C ASP A 177 -9.54 -0.62 -15.51
N VAL A 178 -8.49 -0.28 -14.74
CA VAL A 178 -7.82 -1.19 -13.80
C VAL A 178 -7.54 -0.47 -12.48
N ALA A 179 -8.07 -1.01 -11.38
CA ALA A 179 -7.77 -0.54 -10.03
C ALA A 179 -6.97 -1.61 -9.25
N VAL A 180 -5.82 -1.22 -8.71
CA VAL A 180 -4.96 -2.07 -7.88
C VAL A 180 -4.89 -1.49 -6.48
N LEU A 181 -5.32 -2.23 -5.46
CA LEU A 181 -5.12 -1.86 -4.06
C LEU A 181 -3.90 -2.58 -3.51
N ILE A 182 -2.94 -1.82 -3.00
CA ILE A 182 -1.81 -2.38 -2.25
C ILE A 182 -2.16 -2.37 -0.77
N GLY A 183 -1.97 -3.50 -0.09
CA GLY A 183 -2.22 -3.64 1.34
C GLY A 183 -1.21 -4.54 2.02
N HIS A 184 -1.33 -4.64 3.33
CA HIS A 184 -0.69 -5.63 4.18
C HIS A 184 -1.70 -6.06 5.25
N THR A 185 -1.49 -7.26 5.79
CA THR A 185 -2.25 -7.83 6.91
C THR A 185 -1.40 -7.83 8.16
#